data_AF-A0A976L2Z2-F1
#
_entry.id   AF-A0A976L2Z2-F1
#
_cell.length_a   1.000
_cell.length_b   1.000
_cell.length_c   1.000
_cell.angle_alpha   90.00
_cell.angle_beta   90.00
_cell.angle_gamma   90.00
#
_symmetry.space_group_name_H-M   'P 1'
#
loop_
_entity.id
_entity.type
_entity.pdbx_description
1 polymer ?
#
loop_
_entity_poly.entity_id
_entity_poly.type
_entity_poly.pdbx_seq_one_letter_code
_entity_poly.pdbx_strand_id
1 'polypeptide(L)'
;MILLDVFHWSQLLQPQFYIEHGGLWLLLFVVFAETGLFFGFFLPGDSLLFVAGIYSMPLASQIYVTENEWLNLFILFSFISVAGIIGNYVGYKIGKNVGLAMYDWKDNMLFKQK
;
A
#
# COMPACT_ATOMS: atom_id res chain seq x y z
N MET A 1 -19.37 -25.85 -6.71
CA MET A 1 -17.92 -26.15 -6.64
C MET A 1 -17.23 -25.48 -7.82
N ILE A 2 -17.25 -24.14 -7.91
CA ILE A 2 -16.64 -23.35 -9.01
C ILE A 2 -16.09 -21.99 -8.51
N LEU A 3 -16.46 -21.52 -7.31
CA LEU A 3 -16.14 -20.17 -6.83
C LEU A 3 -14.79 -20.02 -6.11
N LEU A 4 -14.03 -21.09 -5.89
CA LEU A 4 -12.77 -21.06 -5.13
C LEU A 4 -11.51 -21.21 -5.99
N ASP A 5 -11.63 -21.58 -7.27
CA ASP A 5 -10.48 -21.84 -8.16
C ASP A 5 -10.05 -20.64 -9.01
N VAL A 6 -10.64 -19.46 -8.78
CA VAL A 6 -10.39 -18.26 -9.64
C VAL A 6 -9.53 -17.20 -8.96
N PHE A 7 -9.13 -17.39 -7.70
CA PHE A 7 -8.24 -16.45 -7.01
C PHE A 7 -6.80 -16.97 -7.00
N HIS A 8 -6.04 -16.55 -8.00
CA HIS A 8 -4.61 -16.84 -8.08
C HIS A 8 -3.85 -15.63 -7.53
N TRP A 9 -2.93 -15.83 -6.58
CA TRP A 9 -2.11 -14.75 -5.99
C TRP A 9 -1.33 -13.93 -7.03
N SER A 10 -1.12 -14.49 -8.23
CA SER A 10 -0.53 -13.83 -9.39
C SER A 10 -1.44 -12.80 -10.08
N GLN A 11 -2.76 -12.82 -9.83
CA GLN A 11 -3.70 -11.80 -10.34
C GLN A 11 -3.60 -10.49 -9.57
N LEU A 12 -3.10 -10.52 -8.32
CA LEU A 12 -2.70 -9.31 -7.59
C LEU A 12 -1.49 -8.61 -8.24
N LEU A 13 -0.76 -9.29 -9.12
CA LEU A 13 0.35 -8.73 -9.89
C LEU A 13 -0.09 -8.28 -11.30
N GLN A 14 -1.35 -8.50 -11.67
CA GLN A 14 -1.87 -8.15 -12.98
C GLN A 14 -2.44 -6.71 -12.97
N PRO A 15 -1.85 -5.77 -13.74
CA PRO A 15 -2.27 -4.36 -13.79
C PRO A 15 -3.76 -4.19 -14.09
N GLN A 16 -4.26 -5.05 -14.99
CA GLN A 16 -5.64 -5.12 -15.44
C GLN A 16 -6.65 -5.38 -14.32
N PHE A 17 -6.31 -6.18 -13.29
CA PHE A 17 -7.20 -6.43 -12.15
C PHE A 17 -7.36 -5.18 -11.27
N TYR A 18 -6.28 -4.41 -11.10
CA TYR A 18 -6.33 -3.11 -10.41
C TYR A 18 -7.12 -2.11 -11.23
N ILE A 19 -6.83 -1.97 -12.52
CA ILE A 19 -7.52 -0.99 -13.40
C ILE A 19 -9.04 -1.25 -13.48
N GLU A 20 -9.50 -2.51 -13.44
CA GLU A 20 -10.93 -2.84 -13.52
C GLU A 20 -11.69 -2.77 -12.18
N HIS A 21 -11.07 -3.08 -11.04
CA HIS A 21 -11.81 -3.28 -9.77
C HIS A 21 -11.45 -2.32 -8.63
N GLY A 22 -10.26 -1.69 -8.63
CA GLY A 22 -9.78 -0.88 -7.48
C GLY A 22 -8.90 0.34 -7.78
N GLY A 23 -8.43 0.47 -9.02
CA GLY A 23 -7.68 1.56 -9.61
C GLY A 23 -6.54 2.12 -8.74
N LEU A 24 -6.45 3.44 -8.77
CA LEU A 24 -5.51 4.24 -7.99
C LEU A 24 -5.73 4.07 -6.47
N TRP A 25 -6.97 3.89 -6.04
CA TRP A 25 -7.32 3.77 -4.61
C TRP A 25 -6.74 2.52 -3.95
N LEU A 26 -6.81 1.37 -4.62
CA LEU A 26 -6.24 0.12 -4.11
C LEU A 26 -4.71 0.23 -4.00
N LEU A 27 -4.08 0.87 -4.98
CA LEU A 27 -2.64 1.14 -4.93
C LEU A 27 -2.26 2.03 -3.75
N LEU A 28 -2.97 3.15 -3.55
CA LEU A 28 -2.73 4.04 -2.41
C LEU A 28 -2.93 3.31 -1.08
N PHE A 29 -3.94 2.44 -1.00
CA PHE A 29 -4.19 1.61 0.17
C PHE A 29 -3.06 0.61 0.44
N VAL A 30 -2.52 -0.03 -0.60
CA VAL A 30 -1.39 -0.96 -0.46
C VAL A 30 -0.13 -0.23 0.01
N VAL A 31 0.22 0.90 -0.61
CA VAL A 31 1.37 1.72 -0.19
C VAL A 31 1.20 2.22 1.25
N PHE A 32 -0.01 2.67 1.60
CA PHE A 32 -0.35 3.07 2.96
C PHE A 32 -0.22 1.89 3.95
N ALA A 33 -0.71 0.71 3.58
CA ALA A 33 -0.66 -0.47 4.42
C ALA A 33 0.76 -0.98 4.62
N GLU A 34 1.57 -1.05 3.56
CA GLU A 34 2.98 -1.45 3.61
C GLU A 34 3.81 -0.50 4.48
N THR A 35 3.58 0.82 4.38
CA THR A 35 4.32 1.83 5.16
C THR A 35 3.76 2.05 6.57
N GLY A 36 2.48 1.74 6.81
CA GLY A 36 1.78 2.09 8.05
C GLY A 36 1.39 0.93 8.96
N LEU A 37 1.32 -0.32 8.46
CA LEU A 37 0.86 -1.47 9.24
C LEU A 37 1.98 -2.48 9.45
N PHE A 38 2.14 -2.99 10.67
CA PHE A 38 3.15 -4.02 11.00
C PHE A 38 2.98 -5.32 10.20
N PHE A 39 1.75 -5.65 9.78
CA PHE A 39 1.43 -6.80 8.94
C PHE A 39 1.31 -6.45 7.44
N GLY A 40 1.59 -5.19 7.07
CA GLY A 40 1.57 -4.73 5.68
C GLY A 40 2.75 -5.23 4.84
N PHE A 41 3.81 -5.76 5.45
CA PHE A 41 5.01 -6.27 4.77
C PHE A 41 4.72 -7.43 3.78
N PHE A 42 3.58 -8.10 3.91
CA PHE A 42 3.19 -9.17 2.98
C PHE A 42 2.62 -8.65 1.65
N LEU A 43 2.40 -7.34 1.51
CA LEU A 43 1.84 -6.73 0.29
C LEU A 43 2.96 -6.37 -0.70
N PRO A 44 2.85 -6.70 -1.99
CA PRO A 44 3.89 -6.46 -2.99
C PRO A 44 3.84 -5.02 -3.55
N GLY A 45 4.08 -4.00 -2.71
CA GLY A 45 3.94 -2.59 -3.12
C GLY A 45 4.97 -2.12 -4.13
N ASP A 46 6.24 -2.55 -4.04
CA ASP A 46 7.28 -2.17 -5.01
C ASP A 46 6.95 -2.55 -6.45
N SER A 47 6.45 -3.78 -6.65
CA SER A 47 6.05 -4.27 -7.97
C SER A 47 4.82 -3.53 -8.49
N LEU A 48 3.89 -3.16 -7.60
CA LEU A 48 2.71 -2.37 -7.94
C LEU A 48 3.07 -0.93 -8.33
N LEU A 49 4.07 -0.32 -7.69
CA LEU A 49 4.58 1.00 -8.08
C LEU A 49 5.18 0.99 -9.49
N PHE A 50 5.92 -0.07 -9.84
CA PHE A 50 6.44 -0.25 -11.19
C PHE A 50 5.31 -0.37 -12.22
N VAL A 51 4.31 -1.20 -11.93
CA VAL A 51 3.12 -1.35 -12.76
C VAL A 51 2.36 -0.02 -12.90
N ALA A 52 2.21 0.74 -11.82
CA ALA A 52 1.51 2.02 -11.85
C ALA A 52 2.23 3.09 -12.67
N GLY A 53 3.56 3.05 -12.74
CA GLY A 53 4.33 3.89 -13.66
C GLY A 53 4.03 3.56 -15.11
N ILE A 54 4.03 2.28 -15.48
CA ILE A 54 3.71 1.82 -16.85
C ILE A 54 2.28 2.18 -17.23
N TYR A 55 1.33 2.03 -16.30
CA TYR A 55 -0.09 2.30 -16.52
C TYR A 55 -0.51 3.69 -16.00
N SER A 56 0.41 4.64 -15.95
CA SER A 56 0.15 5.96 -15.35
C SER A 56 -0.93 6.76 -16.07
N MET A 57 -1.06 6.60 -17.39
CA MET A 57 -2.09 7.29 -18.19
C MET A 57 -3.52 6.84 -17.84
N PRO A 58 -3.89 5.54 -17.86
CA PRO A 58 -5.22 5.10 -17.45
C PRO A 58 -5.49 5.26 -15.93
N LEU A 59 -4.45 5.29 -15.10
CA LEU A 59 -4.60 5.55 -13.66
C LEU A 59 -4.85 7.04 -13.38
N ALA A 60 -4.12 7.93 -14.03
CA ALA A 60 -4.29 9.37 -13.87
C ALA A 60 -5.63 9.84 -14.43
N SER A 61 -6.13 9.25 -15.52
CA SER A 61 -7.43 9.60 -16.09
C SER A 61 -8.61 9.36 -15.13
N GLN A 62 -8.47 8.50 -14.11
CA GLN A 62 -9.47 8.36 -13.04
C GLN A 62 -9.58 9.60 -12.14
N ILE A 63 -8.53 10.43 -12.09
CA ILE A 63 -8.44 11.62 -11.23
C ILE A 63 -8.52 12.90 -12.07
N TYR A 64 -7.72 12.98 -13.13
CA TYR A 64 -7.61 14.14 -14.01
C TYR A 64 -7.29 13.69 -15.43
N VAL A 65 -8.12 14.08 -16.40
CA VAL A 65 -7.87 13.80 -17.82
C VAL A 65 -6.87 14.83 -18.33
N THR A 66 -5.63 14.42 -18.55
CA THR A 66 -4.57 15.25 -19.13
C THR A 66 -3.85 14.46 -20.22
N GLU A 67 -3.68 15.07 -21.40
CA GLU A 67 -3.04 14.45 -22.56
C GLU A 67 -1.50 14.38 -22.43
N ASN A 68 -0.93 14.98 -21.38
CA ASN A 68 0.51 14.97 -21.12
C ASN A 68 0.91 13.84 -20.17
N GLU A 69 1.64 12.84 -20.69
CA GLU A 69 2.13 11.69 -19.91
C GLU A 69 2.99 12.08 -18.71
N TRP A 70 3.85 13.10 -18.86
CA TRP A 70 4.71 13.59 -17.79
C TRP A 70 3.94 14.15 -16.60
N LEU A 71 2.85 14.88 -16.86
CA LEU A 71 2.00 15.42 -15.80
C LEU A 71 1.24 14.31 -15.07
N ASN A 72 0.74 13.32 -15.82
CA ASN A 72 0.04 12.15 -15.26
C ASN A 72 0.95 11.39 -14.29
N LEU A 73 2.20 11.12 -14.70
CA LEU A 73 3.21 10.50 -13.82
C LEU A 73 3.49 11.33 -12.57
N PHE A 74 3.65 12.65 -12.72
CA PHE A 74 3.96 13.54 -11.59
C PHE A 74 2.82 13.60 -10.56
N ILE A 75 1.57 13.63 -11.04
CA ILE A 75 0.37 13.58 -10.19
C ILE A 75 0.34 12.25 -9.43
N LEU A 76 0.52 11.13 -10.14
CA LEU A 76 0.53 9.79 -9.53
C LEU A 76 1.62 9.66 -8.46
N PHE A 77 2.83 10.11 -8.78
CA PHE A 77 3.96 10.15 -7.85
C PHE A 77 3.66 10.99 -6.60
N SER A 78 3.05 12.16 -6.77
CA SER A 78 2.68 13.04 -5.65
C SER A 78 1.65 12.37 -4.73
N PHE A 79 0.61 11.77 -5.30
CA PHE A 79 -0.42 11.06 -4.53
C PHE A 79 0.14 9.86 -3.76
N ILE A 80 0.96 9.04 -4.42
CA ILE A 80 1.64 7.90 -3.80
C ILE A 80 2.53 8.36 -2.64
N SER A 81 3.30 9.42 -2.85
CA SER A 81 4.19 9.98 -1.82
C SER A 81 3.40 10.45 -0.61
N VAL A 82 2.27 11.14 -0.82
CA VAL A 82 1.39 11.58 0.26
C VAL A 82 0.80 10.38 1.01
N ALA A 83 0.33 9.36 0.32
CA ALA A 83 -0.19 8.14 0.95
C ALA A 83 0.86 7.43 1.80
N GLY A 84 2.10 7.33 1.31
CA GLY A 84 3.23 6.76 2.07
C GLY A 84 3.62 7.59 3.30
N ILE A 85 3.60 8.93 3.20
CA ILE A 85 3.87 9.81 4.34
C ILE A 85 2.79 9.64 5.42
N ILE A 86 1.52 9.60 5.03
CA ILE A 86 0.39 9.39 5.95
C ILE A 86 0.48 7.98 6.56
N GLY A 87 0.81 6.97 5.76
CA GLY A 87 1.06 5.60 6.22
C GLY A 87 2.13 5.56 7.29
N ASN A 88 3.30 6.12 7.01
CA ASN A 88 4.40 6.21 7.97
C ASN A 88 4.01 6.96 9.26
N TYR A 89 3.25 8.05 9.17
CA TYR A 89 2.78 8.77 10.35
C TYR A 89 1.83 7.92 11.21
N VAL A 90 0.88 7.23 10.58
CA VAL A 90 -0.05 6.32 11.26
C VAL A 90 0.71 5.14 11.87
N GLY A 91 1.63 4.54 11.11
CA GLY A 91 2.48 3.44 11.57
C GLY A 91 3.37 3.84 12.73
N TYR A 92 3.94 5.05 12.71
CA TYR A 92 4.69 5.59 13.84
C TYR A 92 3.81 5.74 15.09
N LYS A 93 2.58 6.24 14.95
CA LYS A 93 1.66 6.40 16.09
C LYS A 93 1.22 5.06 16.66
N ILE A 94 0.90 4.09 15.79
CA ILE A 94 0.55 2.72 16.20
C ILE A 94 1.76 2.06 16.85
N GLY A 95 2.94 2.12 16.23
CA GLY A 95 4.19 1.56 16.76
C GLY A 95 4.62 2.19 18.08
N LYS A 96 4.43 3.51 18.24
CA LYS A 96 4.67 4.19 19.52
C LYS A 96 3.70 3.72 20.59
N ASN A 97 2.42 3.57 20.28
CA ASN A 97 1.43 3.08 21.24
C ASN A 97 1.67 1.61 21.61
N VAL A 98 1.99 0.75 20.64
CA VAL A 98 2.33 -0.67 20.88
C VAL A 98 3.63 -0.77 21.66
N GLY A 99 4.66 0.02 21.32
CA GLY A 99 5.93 0.04 22.04
C GLY A 99 5.81 0.52 23.49
N LEU A 100 4.96 1.53 23.74
CA LEU A 100 4.63 1.96 25.11
C LEU A 100 3.82 0.89 25.86
N ALA A 101 2.88 0.22 25.20
CA ALA A 101 2.12 -0.89 25.80
C ALA A 101 3.01 -2.11 26.11
N MET A 102 4.02 -2.39 25.28
CA MET A 102 5.02 -3.44 25.54
C MET A 102 5.94 -3.10 26.72
N TYR A 103 6.17 -1.81 27.01
CA TYR A 103 6.94 -1.40 28.19
C TYR A 103 6.16 -1.67 29.50
N ASP A 104 4.83 -1.60 29.45
CA ASP A 104 3.93 -1.92 30.56
C ASP A 104 3.59 -3.43 30.63
N TRP A 105 4.06 -4.25 29.67
CA TRP A 105 3.97 -5.70 29.76
C TRP A 105 4.95 -6.21 30.83
N LYS A 106 4.43 -6.21 32.05
CA LYS A 106 5.00 -6.87 33.22
C LYS A 106 5.54 -8.25 32.86
N ASP A 107 6.86 -8.38 32.92
CA ASP A 107 7.68 -9.58 33.15
C ASP A 107 6.97 -10.92 32.84
N ASN A 108 6.70 -11.17 31.56
CA ASN A 108 6.25 -12.48 31.07
C ASN A 108 7.32 -13.03 30.16
N MET A 109 7.85 -14.20 30.55
CA MET A 109 8.76 -15.22 29.95
C MET A 109 9.64 -14.91 28.72
N LEU A 110 9.32 -13.95 27.86
CA LEU A 110 10.03 -13.56 26.63
C LEU A 110 10.79 -12.23 26.74
N PHE A 111 10.48 -11.37 27.71
CA PHE A 111 11.20 -10.11 27.93
C PHE A 111 11.76 -10.07 29.35
N LYS A 112 12.95 -10.67 29.53
CA LYS A 112 13.77 -10.41 30.72
C LYS A 112 14.51 -9.09 30.53
N GLN A 113 14.17 -8.08 31.33
CA GLN A 113 15.02 -6.91 31.49
C GLN A 113 16.32 -7.36 32.18
N LYS A 114 17.43 -7.33 31.44
CA LYS A 114 18.78 -7.23 32.01
C LYS A 114 19.40 -5.94 31.51
#